data_AF-A0A7K1H595-F1
#
_entry.id   AF-A0A7K1H595-F1
#
_cell.length_a   1.000
_cell.length_b   1.000
_cell.length_c   1.000
_cell.angle_alpha   90.00
_cell.angle_beta   90.00
_cell.angle_gamma   90.00
#
_symmetry.space_group_name_H-M   'P 1'
#
loop_
_entity.id
_entity.type
_entity.pdbx_description
1 polymer ?
#
loop_
_entity_poly.entity_id
_entity_poly.type
_entity_poly.pdbx_seq_one_letter_code
_entity_poly.pdbx_strand_id
1 'polypeptide(L)' 'MSDERSDQERVESRAHLLPEEAAAGSDDAQAQADAILAESDAREADQNAAPDTVLERRTSDQTVNPVEPPD' A
#
# COMPACT_ATOMS: atom_id res chain seq x y z
N MET A 1 -15.07 -18.03 -8.09
CA MET A 1 -14.62 -19.23 -7.38
C MET A 1 -13.10 -19.33 -7.23
N SER A 2 -12.29 -19.02 -8.24
CA SER A 2 -10.82 -19.06 -8.08
C SER A 2 -10.28 -17.76 -7.46
N ASP A 3 -10.83 -16.62 -7.88
CA ASP A 3 -10.42 -15.30 -7.38
C ASP A 3 -10.81 -15.10 -5.91
N GLU A 4 -12.04 -15.45 -5.52
CA GLU A 4 -12.48 -15.39 -4.12
C GLU A 4 -11.62 -16.24 -3.17
N ARG A 5 -11.19 -17.43 -3.62
CA ARG A 5 -10.28 -18.27 -2.83
C ARG A 5 -8.89 -17.66 -2.71
N SER A 6 -8.38 -17.07 -3.79
CA SER A 6 -7.13 -16.32 -3.77
C SER A 6 -7.23 -15.12 -2.82
N ASP A 7 -8.36 -14.42 -2.81
CA ASP A 7 -8.59 -13.29 -1.91
C ASP A 7 -8.63 -13.73 -0.44
N GLN A 8 -9.34 -14.82 -0.12
CA GLN A 8 -9.31 -15.39 1.23
C GLN A 8 -7.88 -15.74 1.69
N GLU A 9 -7.07 -16.34 0.83
CA GLU A 9 -5.68 -16.69 1.14
C GLU A 9 -4.82 -15.44 1.38
N ARG A 10 -5.01 -14.37 0.60
CA ARG A 10 -4.33 -13.08 0.82
C ARG A 10 -4.72 -12.45 2.15
N VAL A 11 -6.02 -12.45 2.48
CA VAL A 11 -6.53 -11.92 3.74
C VAL A 11 -5.97 -12.70 4.93
N GLU A 12 -6.00 -14.04 4.88
CA GLU A 12 -5.44 -14.90 5.92
C GLU A 12 -3.94 -14.63 6.13
N SER A 13 -3.19 -14.50 5.05
CA SER A 13 -1.76 -14.17 5.12
C SER A 13 -1.50 -12.82 5.78
N ARG A 14 -2.25 -11.77 5.41
CA ARG A 14 -2.06 -10.41 5.92
C ARG A 14 -2.56 -10.22 7.36
N ALA A 15 -3.61 -10.94 7.74
CA ALA A 15 -4.18 -10.89 9.10
C ALA A 15 -3.23 -11.42 10.18
N HIS A 16 -2.14 -12.08 9.79
CA HIS A 16 -1.08 -12.46 10.70
C HIS A 16 -0.29 -11.22 11.18
N LEU A 17 -0.68 -10.69 12.34
CA LEU A 17 -0.09 -9.49 12.93
C LEU A 17 1.39 -9.69 13.29
N LEU A 18 2.20 -8.67 13.01
CA LEU A 18 3.55 -8.56 13.56
C LEU A 18 3.49 -8.27 15.08
N PRO A 19 4.57 -8.53 15.85
CA PRO A 19 4.59 -8.27 17.29
C PRO A 19 4.21 -6.83 17.65
N GLU A 20 4.65 -5.85 16.87
CA GLU A 20 4.35 -4.44 17.05
C GLU A 20 2.87 -4.13 16.77
N GLU A 21 2.27 -4.75 15.74
CA GLU A 21 0.85 -4.61 15.42
C GLU A 21 -0.04 -5.27 16.50
N ALA A 22 0.37 -6.44 17.00
CA ALA A 22 -0.30 -7.11 18.11
C ALA A 22 -0.22 -6.29 19.41
N ALA A 23 0.92 -5.63 19.66
CA ALA A 23 1.09 -4.75 20.81
C ALA A 23 0.26 -3.46 20.71
N ALA A 24 0.10 -2.91 19.50
CA ALA A 24 -0.80 -1.78 19.25
C ALA A 24 -2.29 -2.19 19.43
N GLY A 25 -2.59 -3.46 19.16
CA GLY A 25 -3.93 -4.03 19.26
C GLY A 25 -4.75 -3.79 17.99
N SER A 26 -5.47 -4.82 17.55
CA SER A 26 -6.48 -4.75 16.49
C SER A 26 -7.73 -5.46 16.97
N ASP A 27 -8.89 -4.83 16.80
CA ASP A 27 -10.19 -5.41 17.21
C ASP A 27 -10.56 -6.62 16.33
N ASP A 28 -10.23 -6.56 15.04
CA ASP A 28 -10.43 -7.63 14.06
C ASP A 28 -9.36 -7.55 12.96
N ALA A 29 -8.33 -8.39 13.09
CA ALA A 29 -7.23 -8.44 12.13
C ALA A 29 -7.66 -8.95 10.74
N GLN A 30 -8.70 -9.78 10.65
CA GLN A 30 -9.23 -10.27 9.39
C GLN A 30 -9.96 -9.17 8.64
N ALA A 31 -10.87 -8.45 9.32
CA ALA A 31 -11.58 -7.33 8.72
C ALA A 31 -10.62 -6.20 8.33
N GLN A 32 -9.60 -5.94 9.14
CA GLN A 32 -8.57 -4.95 8.82
C GLN A 32 -7.76 -5.36 7.58
N ALA A 33 -7.34 -6.63 7.47
CA ALA A 33 -6.59 -7.13 6.33
C ALA A 33 -7.40 -7.05 5.03
N ASP A 34 -8.68 -7.42 5.06
CA ASP A 34 -9.60 -7.31 3.92
C ASP A 34 -9.74 -5.87 3.44
N ALA A 35 -10.00 -4.93 4.35
CA ALA A 35 -10.11 -3.51 4.02
C ALA A 35 -8.82 -2.95 3.38
N ILE A 36 -7.65 -3.26 3.94
CA ILE A 36 -6.35 -2.81 3.42
C ILE A 36 -6.09 -3.35 2.01
N LEU A 37 -6.39 -4.63 1.78
CA LEU A 37 -6.17 -5.27 0.48
C LEU A 37 -7.12 -4.70 -0.56
N ALA A 38 -8.41 -4.56 -0.24
CA ALA A 38 -9.39 -3.95 -1.13
C ALA A 38 -9.02 -2.50 -1.51
N GLU A 39 -8.57 -1.69 -0.54
CA GLU A 39 -8.08 -0.34 -0.82
C GLU A 39 -6.82 -0.36 -1.70
N SER A 40 -5.90 -1.30 -1.45
CA SER A 40 -4.65 -1.41 -2.21
C SER A 40 -4.91 -1.84 -3.66
N ASP A 41 -5.79 -2.82 -3.88
CA ASP A 41 -6.19 -3.24 -5.22
C ASP A 41 -6.85 -2.08 -5.99
N ALA A 42 -7.68 -1.28 -5.31
CA ALA A 42 -8.28 -0.09 -5.91
C ALA A 42 -7.23 0.95 -6.33
N ARG A 43 -6.22 1.22 -5.48
CA ARG A 43 -5.11 2.15 -5.79
C ARG A 43 -4.17 1.62 -6.88
N GLU A 44 -4.00 0.31 -6.97
CA GLU A 44 -3.22 -0.33 -8.03
C GLU A 44 -3.92 -0.19 -9.38
N ALA A 45 -5.24 -0.38 -9.42
CA ALA A 45 -6.06 -0.21 -10.62
C ALA A 45 -6.23 1.26 -11.04
N ASP A 46 -6.37 2.18 -10.07
CA ASP A 46 -6.50 3.62 -10.29
C ASP A 46 -5.69 4.41 -9.25
N GLN A 47 -4.66 5.11 -9.71
CA GLN A 47 -3.82 5.96 -8.86
C GLN A 47 -4.61 7.08 -8.15
N ASN A 48 -5.80 7.45 -8.66
CA ASN A 48 -6.66 8.46 -8.05
C ASN A 48 -7.64 7.89 -7.02
N ALA A 49 -7.68 6.57 -6.80
CA ALA A 49 -8.58 5.91 -5.85
C ALA A 49 -8.31 6.30 -4.39
N ALA A 50 -7.18 6.96 -4.11
CA ALA A 50 -6.90 7.56 -2.81
C ALA A 50 -6.63 9.07 -2.95
N PRO A 51 -7.70 9.89 -3.04
CA PRO A 51 -7.57 11.32 -3.32
C PRO A 51 -6.86 12.10 -2.20
N ASP A 52 -6.87 11.59 -0.97
CA ASP A 52 -6.16 12.19 0.16
C ASP A 52 -4.64 11.90 0.15
N THR A 53 -4.18 11.03 -0.74
CA THR A 53 -2.76 10.71 -0.88
C THR A 53 -2.06 11.66 -1.86
N VAL A 54 -0.88 12.15 -1.49
CA VAL A 54 -0.06 13.01 -2.35
C VAL A 54 0.83 12.13 -3.21
N LEU A 55 0.59 12.12 -4.53
CA LEU A 55 1.49 11.48 -5.50
C LEU A 55 2.60 12.44 -5.92
N GLU A 56 3.85 12.07 -5.63
CA GLU A 56 5.01 12.79 -6.14
C GLU A 56 5.15 12.64 -7.66
N ARG A 57 5.36 13.75 -8.36
CA ARG A 57 5.51 13.81 -9.81
C ARG A 57 6.90 14.29 -10.25
N ARG A 58 7.92 14.07 -9.41
CA ARG A 58 9.30 14.43 -9.74
C ARG A 58 9.82 13.52 -10.85
N THR A 59 10.42 14.10 -11.87
CA THR A 59 11.18 13.36 -12.88
C THR A 59 12.57 13.02 -12.33
N SER A 60 13.28 12.07 -12.95
CA SER A 60 14.63 11.66 -12.53
C SER A 60 15.59 12.85 -12.41
N ASP A 61 15.51 13.82 -13.34
CA ASP A 61 16.35 15.02 -13.32
C ASP A 61 16.06 15.97 -12.15
N GLN A 62 14.90 15.82 -11.50
CA GLN A 62 14.48 16.63 -10.35
C GLN A 62 14.82 15.97 -9.00
N THR A 63 15.48 14.81 -9.03
CA THR A 63 15.92 14.11 -7.80
C THR A 63 17.29 14.56 -7.32
N VAL A 64 18.14 15.08 -8.21
CA VAL A 64 19.51 15.52 -7.92
C VAL A 64 19.66 17.02 -8.23
N ASN A 65 20.51 17.70 -7.45
CA ASN A 65 20.91 19.06 -7.81
C ASN A 65 21.70 19.02 -9.12
N PRO A 66 21.45 19.95 -10.07
CA PRO A 66 22.26 20.03 -11.29
C PRO A 66 23.74 20.21 -10.93
N VAL A 67 24.61 19.35 -11.46
CA VAL A 67 26.05 19.57 -11.39
C VAL A 67 26.38 20.63 -12.44
N GLU A 68 26.70 21.84 -11.98
CA GLU A 68 27.19 22.90 -12.86
C GLU A 68 28.57 22.48 -13.40
N PRO A 69 28.79 22.49 -14.74
CA PRO A 69 30.10 22.16 -15.30
C PRO A 69 31.14 23.21 -14.86
N PRO A 70 32.40 22.82 -14.59
CA PRO A 70 33.45 23.77 -14.24
C PRO A 70 33.80 24.69 -15.42
N ASP A 71 34.06 25.97 -15.12
CA ASP A 71 34.56 27.01 -16.05
C ASP A 71 35.91 26.66 -16.71
#